data_AF-A0A4V3BFJ2-F1
#
_entry.id   AF-A0A4V3BFJ2-F1
#
_cell.length_a   1.000
_cell.length_b   1.000
_cell.length_c   1.000
_cell.angle_alpha   90.00
_cell.angle_beta   90.00
_cell.angle_gamma   90.00
#
_symmetry.space_group_name_H-M   'P 1'
#
loop_
_entity.id
_entity.type
_entity.pdbx_description
1 polymer ?
#
loop_
_entity_poly.entity_id
_entity_poly.type
_entity_poly.pdbx_seq_one_letter_code
_entity_poly.pdbx_strand_id
1 'polypeptide(L)'
;MQSERILLSQLPDELKELVEIKDAEAIINYFFEYDIDERRLADALSRYAIVKDDVELHRASAGVYMHCLPYLDDAFHLAYFHEWRALELMDFTSRDDLSDFLQNREHPDFDMIPETHYEWVQNKLDEIRG
;
A
#
# COMPACT_ATOMS: atom_id res chain seq x y z
N MET A 1 21.15 -2.06 -1.20
CA MET A 1 21.64 -2.94 -2.29
C MET A 1 21.62 -4.45 -1.97
N GLN A 2 22.27 -4.96 -0.92
CA GLN A 2 22.21 -6.40 -0.59
C GLN A 2 20.84 -6.80 -0.01
N SER A 3 20.28 -5.95 0.86
CA SER A 3 18.98 -6.16 1.50
C SER A 3 17.82 -6.21 0.49
N GLU A 4 17.80 -5.29 -0.48
CA GLU A 4 16.81 -5.26 -1.57
C GLU A 4 16.83 -6.54 -2.40
N ARG A 5 18.02 -7.01 -2.80
CA ARG A 5 18.17 -8.25 -3.58
C ARG A 5 17.68 -9.47 -2.81
N ILE A 6 17.95 -9.52 -1.50
CA ILE A 6 17.47 -10.60 -0.64
C ILE A 6 15.95 -10.60 -0.55
N LEU A 7 15.32 -9.43 -0.36
CA LEU A 7 13.86 -9.31 -0.32
C LEU A 7 13.22 -9.69 -1.65
N LEU A 8 13.74 -9.14 -2.76
CA LEU A 8 13.24 -9.44 -4.09
C LEU A 8 13.38 -10.94 -4.42
N SER A 9 14.46 -11.59 -3.97
CA SER A 9 14.68 -13.02 -4.18
C SER A 9 13.66 -13.94 -3.50
N GLN A 10 12.85 -13.43 -2.56
CA GLN A 10 11.81 -14.20 -1.87
C GLN A 10 10.51 -14.31 -2.66
N LEU A 11 10.32 -13.45 -3.65
CA LEU A 11 9.16 -13.44 -4.53
C LEU A 11 9.31 -14.49 -5.66
N PRO A 12 8.22 -14.97 -6.27
CA PRO A 12 8.26 -15.69 -7.55
C PRO A 12 8.81 -14.79 -8.68
N ASP A 13 9.45 -15.39 -9.69
CA ASP A 13 10.10 -14.61 -10.77
C ASP A 13 9.12 -13.70 -11.51
N GLU A 14 7.91 -14.17 -11.81
CA GLU A 14 6.85 -13.35 -12.44
C GLU A 14 6.50 -12.12 -11.58
N LEU A 15 6.30 -12.31 -10.27
CA LEU A 15 6.01 -11.22 -9.36
C LEU A 15 7.20 -10.26 -9.21
N LYS A 16 8.44 -10.74 -9.28
CA LYS A 16 9.64 -9.87 -9.26
C LYS A 16 9.62 -8.90 -10.44
N GLU A 17 9.30 -9.37 -11.63
CA GLU A 17 9.25 -8.53 -12.83
C GLU A 17 8.24 -7.39 -12.64
N LEU A 18 7.04 -7.70 -12.13
CA LEU A 18 5.99 -6.71 -11.82
C LEU A 18 6.46 -5.69 -10.77
N VAL A 19 7.14 -6.16 -9.73
CA VAL A 19 7.73 -5.30 -8.68
C VAL A 19 8.87 -4.42 -9.20
N GLU A 20 9.67 -4.90 -10.15
CA GLU A 20 10.76 -4.12 -10.74
C GLU A 20 10.24 -3.00 -11.66
N ILE A 21 9.16 -3.26 -12.41
CA ILE A 21 8.49 -2.24 -13.23
C ILE A 21 7.53 -1.35 -12.43
N LYS A 22 7.28 -1.71 -11.15
CA LYS A 22 6.45 -0.97 -10.18
C LYS A 22 5.00 -0.80 -10.63
N ASP A 23 4.44 -1.84 -11.24
CA ASP A 23 3.04 -1.84 -11.67
C ASP A 23 2.15 -2.29 -10.51
N ALA A 24 1.62 -1.34 -9.75
CA ALA A 24 0.84 -1.63 -8.55
C ALA A 24 -0.42 -2.45 -8.84
N GLU A 25 -1.12 -2.14 -9.94
CA GLU A 25 -2.32 -2.85 -10.36
C GLU A 25 -1.98 -4.29 -10.76
N ALA A 26 -0.94 -4.49 -11.58
CA ALA A 26 -0.52 -5.83 -11.98
C ALA A 26 -0.06 -6.67 -10.79
N ILE A 27 0.62 -6.07 -9.80
CA ILE A 27 1.01 -6.77 -8.56
C ILE A 27 -0.22 -7.24 -7.78
N ILE A 28 -1.22 -6.37 -7.58
CA ILE A 28 -2.45 -6.73 -6.86
C ILE A 28 -3.21 -7.82 -7.61
N ASN A 29 -3.35 -7.67 -8.94
CA ASN A 29 -4.00 -8.66 -9.80
C ASN A 29 -3.30 -10.02 -9.74
N TYR A 30 -1.96 -10.05 -9.67
CA TYR A 30 -1.20 -11.28 -9.50
C TYR A 30 -1.61 -12.04 -8.22
N PHE A 31 -1.76 -11.33 -7.08
CA PHE A 31 -2.21 -11.97 -5.84
C PHE A 31 -3.64 -12.54 -5.97
N PHE A 32 -4.53 -11.83 -6.68
CA PHE A 32 -5.88 -12.32 -6.93
C PHE A 32 -5.94 -13.52 -7.88
N GLU A 33 -5.28 -13.44 -9.02
CA GLU A 33 -5.32 -14.48 -10.07
C GLU A 33 -4.81 -15.83 -9.57
N TYR A 34 -3.79 -15.78 -8.72
CA TYR A 34 -3.16 -16.98 -8.16
C TYR A 34 -3.68 -17.35 -6.76
N ASP A 35 -4.72 -16.66 -6.25
CA ASP A 35 -5.31 -16.87 -4.92
C ASP A 35 -4.24 -16.95 -3.81
N ILE A 36 -3.30 -16.01 -3.85
CA ILE A 36 -2.15 -16.01 -2.96
C ILE A 36 -2.59 -15.52 -1.58
N ASP A 37 -2.73 -16.48 -0.67
CA ASP A 37 -3.02 -16.26 0.75
C ASP A 37 -1.73 -16.20 1.61
N GLU A 38 -0.56 -16.36 0.97
CA GLU A 38 0.72 -16.48 1.64
C GLU A 38 1.21 -15.13 2.19
N ARG A 39 1.02 -14.91 3.49
CA ARG A 39 1.56 -13.74 4.23
C ARG A 39 3.04 -13.47 3.94
N ARG A 40 3.85 -14.52 3.73
CA ARG A 40 5.29 -14.39 3.46
C ARG A 40 5.57 -13.55 2.20
N LEU A 41 4.76 -13.67 1.15
CA LEU A 41 4.95 -12.93 -0.09
C LEU A 41 4.54 -11.46 0.09
N ALA A 42 3.43 -11.20 0.76
CA ALA A 42 3.02 -9.84 1.12
C ALA A 42 4.01 -9.15 2.05
N ASP A 43 4.55 -9.86 3.04
CA ASP A 43 5.62 -9.35 3.92
C ASP A 43 6.89 -9.00 3.14
N ALA A 44 7.27 -9.82 2.16
CA ALA A 44 8.43 -9.57 1.31
C ALA A 44 8.22 -8.33 0.42
N LEU A 45 7.03 -8.19 -0.20
CA LEU A 45 6.63 -7.02 -0.97
C LEU A 45 6.62 -5.75 -0.11
N SER A 46 5.98 -5.81 1.05
CA SER A 46 5.89 -4.71 2.03
C SER A 46 7.27 -4.22 2.46
N ARG A 47 8.15 -5.13 2.86
CA ARG A 47 9.53 -4.78 3.24
C ARG A 47 10.31 -4.22 2.07
N TYR A 48 10.09 -4.74 0.86
CA TYR A 48 10.73 -4.21 -0.33
C TYR A 48 10.25 -2.79 -0.64
N ALA A 49 8.95 -2.51 -0.54
CA ALA A 49 8.37 -1.18 -0.67
C ALA A 49 8.99 -0.20 0.34
N ILE A 50 9.10 -0.59 1.61
CA ILE A 50 9.75 0.23 2.66
C ILE A 50 11.20 0.55 2.34
N VAL A 51 11.97 -0.43 1.85
CA VAL A 51 13.39 -0.23 1.53
C VAL A 51 13.58 0.60 0.27
N LYS A 52 12.69 0.47 -0.71
CA LYS A 52 12.70 1.28 -1.93
C LYS A 52 12.14 2.67 -1.73
N ASP A 53 11.25 2.83 -0.75
CA ASP A 53 10.55 4.06 -0.41
C ASP A 53 9.88 4.68 -1.65
N ASP A 54 9.08 3.84 -2.33
CA ASP A 54 8.51 4.14 -3.64
C ASP A 54 6.98 4.10 -3.63
N VAL A 55 6.35 5.15 -4.18
CA VAL A 55 4.90 5.37 -4.15
C VAL A 55 4.11 4.16 -4.68
N GLU A 56 4.46 3.65 -5.86
CA GLU A 56 3.68 2.56 -6.48
C GLU A 56 3.85 1.26 -5.72
N LEU A 57 5.03 1.00 -5.16
CA LEU A 57 5.26 -0.19 -4.33
C LEU A 57 4.53 -0.11 -2.98
N HIS A 58 4.42 1.09 -2.41
CA HIS A 58 3.57 1.33 -1.24
C HIS A 58 2.09 1.10 -1.58
N ARG A 59 1.57 1.67 -2.68
CA ARG A 59 0.20 1.41 -3.14
C ARG A 59 -0.08 -0.08 -3.37
N ALA A 60 0.84 -0.78 -4.05
CA ALA A 60 0.73 -2.22 -4.28
C ALA A 60 0.63 -2.99 -2.96
N SER A 61 1.51 -2.67 -2.00
CA SER A 61 1.51 -3.34 -0.68
C SER A 61 0.22 -3.07 0.10
N ALA A 62 -0.28 -1.83 0.07
CA ALA A 62 -1.55 -1.49 0.69
C ALA A 62 -2.71 -2.27 0.09
N GLY A 63 -2.82 -2.30 -1.24
CA GLY A 63 -3.86 -3.02 -1.95
C GLY A 63 -3.83 -4.53 -1.68
N VAL A 64 -2.64 -5.14 -1.62
CA VAL A 64 -2.50 -6.56 -1.28
C VAL A 64 -3.04 -6.87 0.12
N TYR A 65 -2.69 -6.07 1.13
CA TYR A 65 -3.23 -6.29 2.49
C TYR A 65 -4.73 -6.01 2.59
N MET A 66 -5.19 -4.93 1.95
CA MET A 66 -6.59 -4.51 2.02
C MET A 66 -7.52 -5.46 1.26
N HIS A 67 -7.07 -6.05 0.16
CA HIS A 67 -7.97 -6.76 -0.76
C HIS A 67 -7.67 -8.26 -0.89
N CYS A 68 -6.41 -8.66 -0.80
CA CYS A 68 -6.02 -10.06 -0.97
C CYS A 68 -5.87 -10.77 0.38
N LEU A 69 -5.44 -10.05 1.42
CA LEU A 69 -5.17 -10.60 2.75
C LEU A 69 -5.91 -9.88 3.91
N PRO A 70 -7.17 -9.43 3.76
CA PRO A 70 -7.85 -8.62 4.78
C PRO A 70 -8.11 -9.37 6.09
N TYR A 71 -8.01 -10.70 6.08
CA TYR A 71 -8.23 -11.56 7.23
C TYR A 71 -7.03 -11.64 8.19
N LEU A 72 -5.86 -11.09 7.83
CA LEU A 72 -4.72 -11.02 8.75
C LEU A 72 -4.99 -9.97 9.82
N ASP A 73 -4.67 -10.29 11.08
CA ASP A 73 -4.92 -9.40 12.23
C ASP A 73 -4.32 -7.99 12.08
N ASP A 74 -3.21 -7.86 11.35
CA ASP A 74 -2.49 -6.62 11.09
C ASP A 74 -2.66 -6.08 9.66
N ALA A 75 -3.53 -6.66 8.84
CA ALA A 75 -3.74 -6.27 7.44
C ALA A 75 -4.03 -4.77 7.30
N PHE A 76 -5.05 -4.27 8.01
CA PHE A 76 -5.47 -2.87 7.90
C PHE A 76 -4.47 -1.88 8.53
N HIS A 77 -3.72 -2.31 9.54
CA HIS A 77 -2.61 -1.52 10.08
C HIS A 77 -1.49 -1.36 9.05
N LEU A 78 -1.15 -2.44 8.33
CA LEU A 78 -0.14 -2.43 7.28
C LEU A 78 -0.63 -1.68 6.03
N ALA A 79 -1.90 -1.85 5.65
CA ALA A 79 -2.51 -1.10 4.56
C ALA A 79 -2.43 0.41 4.83
N TYR A 80 -2.92 0.85 6.00
CA TYR A 80 -2.83 2.24 6.42
C TYR A 80 -1.40 2.77 6.42
N PHE A 81 -0.44 2.01 6.98
CA PHE A 81 0.97 2.41 6.99
C PHE A 81 1.48 2.68 5.56
N HIS A 82 1.16 1.79 4.62
CA HIS A 82 1.60 1.93 3.24
C HIS A 82 0.88 3.07 2.49
N GLU A 83 -0.44 3.22 2.65
CA GLU A 83 -1.20 4.33 2.06
C GLU A 83 -0.68 5.68 2.55
N TRP A 84 -0.51 5.82 3.86
CA TRP A 84 0.00 7.05 4.46
C TRP A 84 1.39 7.38 3.94
N ARG A 85 2.28 6.37 3.84
CA ARG A 85 3.62 6.57 3.29
C ARG A 85 3.60 6.98 1.82
N ALA A 86 2.71 6.41 1.01
CA ALA A 86 2.52 6.85 -0.37
C ALA A 86 2.09 8.32 -0.45
N LEU A 87 1.13 8.74 0.39
CA LEU A 87 0.70 10.14 0.47
C LEU A 87 1.84 11.09 0.87
N GLU A 88 2.66 10.70 1.86
CA GLU A 88 3.83 11.47 2.28
C GLU A 88 4.85 11.64 1.15
N LEU A 89 5.14 10.57 0.40
CA LEU A 89 6.08 10.60 -0.72
C LEU A 89 5.60 11.47 -1.88
N MET A 90 4.28 11.68 -1.98
CA MET A 90 3.66 12.59 -2.95
C MET A 90 3.44 14.00 -2.38
N ASP A 91 3.98 14.30 -1.20
CA ASP A 91 3.78 15.57 -0.49
C ASP A 91 2.29 15.93 -0.31
N PHE A 92 1.41 14.93 -0.23
CA PHE A 92 -0.04 15.10 -0.16
C PHE A 92 -0.61 16.00 -1.28
N THR A 93 -0.08 15.87 -2.51
CA THR A 93 -0.49 16.71 -3.64
C THR A 93 -1.50 16.04 -4.59
N SER A 94 -1.67 14.72 -4.48
CA SER A 94 -2.58 13.97 -5.36
C SER A 94 -4.01 14.01 -4.85
N ARG A 95 -4.87 14.74 -5.55
CA ARG A 95 -6.30 14.85 -5.20
C ARG A 95 -7.00 13.49 -5.14
N ASP A 96 -6.68 12.60 -6.08
CA ASP A 96 -7.34 11.30 -6.20
C ASP A 96 -6.94 10.42 -5.01
N ASP A 97 -5.65 10.30 -4.71
CA ASP A 97 -5.19 9.51 -3.55
C ASP A 97 -5.68 10.04 -2.20
N LEU A 98 -5.75 11.37 -2.04
CA LEU A 98 -6.32 11.96 -0.82
C LEU A 98 -7.81 11.63 -0.70
N SER A 99 -8.54 11.66 -1.82
CA SER A 99 -9.96 11.33 -1.84
C SER A 99 -10.18 9.84 -1.55
N ASP A 100 -9.34 8.96 -2.08
CA ASP A 100 -9.38 7.52 -1.83
C ASP A 100 -9.08 7.20 -0.36
N PHE A 101 -8.04 7.80 0.23
CA PHE A 101 -7.73 7.63 1.65
C PHE A 101 -8.90 8.01 2.56
N LEU A 102 -9.66 9.05 2.23
CA LEU A 102 -10.82 9.47 3.02
C LEU A 102 -11.96 8.44 2.98
N GLN A 103 -12.04 7.57 1.96
CA GLN A 103 -13.04 6.50 1.90
C GLN A 103 -12.81 5.45 3.01
N ASN A 104 -11.58 5.30 3.49
CA ASN A 104 -11.26 4.39 4.60
C ASN A 104 -12.03 4.73 5.88
N ARG A 105 -12.50 5.98 6.03
CA ARG A 105 -13.35 6.40 7.17
C ARG A 105 -14.67 5.63 7.26
N GLU A 106 -15.18 5.13 6.14
CA GLU A 106 -16.43 4.38 6.08
C GLU A 106 -16.23 2.87 6.33
N HIS A 107 -14.99 2.40 6.37
CA HIS A 107 -14.65 0.98 6.50
C HIS A 107 -14.46 0.59 7.98
N PRO A 108 -15.16 -0.45 8.48
CA PRO A 108 -15.15 -0.79 9.91
C PRO A 108 -13.76 -1.19 10.43
N ASP A 109 -12.95 -1.88 9.61
CA ASP A 109 -11.61 -2.32 10.02
C ASP A 109 -10.55 -1.21 10.01
N PHE A 110 -10.92 0.00 9.57
CA PHE A 110 -10.07 1.20 9.66
C PHE A 110 -10.41 2.09 10.86
N ASP A 111 -11.17 1.58 11.84
CA ASP A 111 -11.43 2.27 13.12
C ASP A 111 -10.15 2.63 13.90
N MET A 112 -9.04 1.96 13.56
CA MET A 112 -7.72 2.21 14.13
C MET A 112 -7.05 3.49 13.59
N ILE A 113 -7.50 4.08 12.47
CA ILE A 113 -6.98 5.37 11.97
C ILE A 113 -7.46 6.49 12.91
N PRO A 114 -6.55 7.29 13.52
CA PRO A 114 -6.96 8.43 14.33
C PRO A 114 -7.71 9.47 13.49
N GLU A 115 -8.82 10.00 13.99
CA GLU A 115 -9.62 11.03 13.30
C GLU A 115 -8.79 12.23 12.82
N THR A 116 -7.76 12.62 13.57
CA THR A 116 -6.85 13.72 13.20
C THR A 116 -6.12 13.49 11.88
N HIS A 117 -5.94 12.26 11.44
CA HIS A 117 -5.34 11.93 10.14
C HIS A 117 -6.32 12.20 9.00
N TYR A 118 -7.61 11.84 9.19
CA TYR A 118 -8.65 12.19 8.23
C TYR A 118 -8.84 13.71 8.14
N GLU A 119 -8.85 14.41 9.28
CA GLU A 119 -8.91 15.88 9.32
C GLU A 119 -7.73 16.51 8.57
N TRP A 120 -6.51 15.98 8.76
CA TRP A 120 -5.33 16.45 8.05
C TRP A 120 -5.44 16.27 6.53
N VAL A 121 -5.82 15.07 6.08
CA VAL A 121 -5.99 14.75 4.65
C VAL A 121 -7.09 15.61 4.02
N GLN A 122 -8.21 15.82 4.74
CA GLN A 122 -9.29 16.70 4.29
C GLN A 122 -8.80 18.14 4.11
N ASN A 123 -8.03 18.68 5.05
CA ASN A 123 -7.45 20.02 4.93
C ASN A 123 -6.53 20.12 3.71
N LYS A 124 -5.69 19.11 3.46
CA LYS A 124 -4.84 19.06 2.25
C LYS A 124 -5.63 19.03 0.97
N LEU A 125 -6.72 18.27 0.94
CA LEU A 125 -7.60 18.21 -0.21
C LEU A 125 -8.29 19.56 -0.48
N ASP A 126 -8.66 20.29 0.55
CA ASP A 126 -9.27 21.62 0.44
C ASP A 126 -8.25 22.69 0.01
N GLU A 127 -6.99 22.61 0.46
CA GLU A 127 -5.87 23.45 -0.01
C GLU A 127 -5.64 23.33 -1.53
N ILE A 128 -5.82 22.13 -2.10
CA ILE A 128 -5.66 21.89 -3.55
C ILE A 128 -6.86 22.42 -4.36
N ARG A 129 -8.04 22.49 -3.75
CA ARG A 129 -9.29 22.93 -4.41
C ARG A 129 -9.42 24.45 -4.46
N GLY A 130 -8.77 25.17 -3.55
CA GLY A 130 -8.76 26.63 -3.46
C GLY A 130 -7.79 27.27 -4.44
#